data_AF-H0PSY5-F1
#
_entry.id   AF-H0PSY5-F1
#
_cell.length_a   1.000
_cell.length_b   1.000
_cell.length_c   1.000
_cell.angle_alpha   90.00
_cell.angle_beta   90.00
_cell.angle_gamma   90.00
#
_symmetry.space_group_name_H-M   'P 1'
#
loop_
_entity.id
_entity.type
_entity.pdbx_description
1 polymer ?
#
loop_
_entity_poly.entity_id
_entity_poly.type
_entity_poly.pdbx_seq_one_letter_code
_entity_poly.pdbx_strand_id
1 'polypeptide(L)'
;MMAEDGISDFGFAKRKAARQLGATDADALPNNAEIEAELRAWQALYQDEEQAERLLEMRRAAVDVMRLLGEFRPYLTGGALDGTAGRYTEVDVELYPESAKEVEIFFLNQNIRYEHREPRRPAPNTPEAILSFDWDQVPIRLSIYEGQGERTSRRHGERARLPAVEALLAADERAAAEAANLAQE
;
A
#
# COMPACT_ATOMS: atom_id res chain seq x y z
N MET A 1 -23.27 20.11 8.93
CA MET A 1 -23.06 19.64 7.55
C MET A 1 -21.76 20.26 7.07
N MET A 2 -20.98 19.50 6.29
CA MET A 2 -19.57 19.69 5.87
C MET A 2 -18.57 18.89 6.72
N ALA A 3 -18.06 17.85 6.05
CA ALA A 3 -17.08 16.89 6.52
C ALA A 3 -15.69 17.37 6.08
N GLU A 4 -14.82 17.61 7.05
CA GLU A 4 -13.38 17.68 6.86
C GLU A 4 -12.79 16.60 7.76
N ASP A 5 -12.61 15.40 7.19
CA ASP A 5 -11.97 14.27 7.86
C ASP A 5 -11.06 13.60 6.82
N GLY A 6 -10.09 14.38 6.33
CA GLY A 6 -8.92 13.89 5.63
C GLY A 6 -7.71 14.37 6.42
N ILE A 7 -6.67 13.55 6.54
CA ILE A 7 -5.48 13.74 7.40
C ILE A 7 -5.64 13.13 8.80
N SER A 8 -5.78 11.81 8.87
CA SER A 8 -5.46 11.08 10.11
C SER A 8 -5.07 9.63 9.84
N ASP A 9 -4.00 9.45 9.06
CA ASP A 9 -3.11 8.31 9.32
C ASP A 9 -1.60 8.61 9.19
N PHE A 10 -1.24 9.87 9.45
CA PHE A 10 0.16 10.30 9.58
C PHE A 10 0.84 9.81 10.88
N GLY A 11 0.14 9.04 11.72
CA GLY A 11 0.56 8.73 13.10
C GLY A 11 1.50 7.53 13.25
N PHE A 12 1.54 6.61 12.29
CA PHE A 12 2.34 5.38 12.41
C PHE A 12 3.78 5.58 11.90
N ALA A 13 3.96 6.25 10.77
CA ALA A 13 5.28 6.53 10.18
C ALA A 13 6.08 7.58 10.99
N LYS A 14 5.43 8.65 11.47
CA LYS A 14 6.12 9.70 12.28
C LYS A 14 6.66 9.16 13.61
N ARG A 15 5.98 8.22 14.27
CA ARG A 15 6.45 7.65 15.54
C ARG A 15 7.69 6.78 15.38
N LYS A 16 7.87 6.12 14.23
CA LYS A 16 9.04 5.29 13.93
C LYS A 16 10.27 6.16 13.59
N ALA A 17 10.07 7.25 12.84
CA ALA A 17 11.14 8.18 12.46
C ALA A 17 11.61 9.10 13.61
N ALA A 18 10.71 9.59 14.47
CA ALA A 18 11.06 10.48 15.58
C ALA A 18 11.92 9.82 16.67
N ARG A 19 11.93 8.48 16.73
CA ARG A 19 12.77 7.72 17.66
C ARG A 19 14.17 7.44 17.13
N GLN A 20 14.40 7.66 15.83
CA GLN A 20 15.65 7.34 15.13
C GLN A 20 16.51 8.58 14.84
N LEU A 21 15.90 9.78 14.90
CA LEU A 21 16.59 11.07 14.82
C LEU A 21 16.59 11.72 16.20
N GLY A 22 17.60 11.40 17.01
CA GLY A 22 17.83 11.98 18.33
C GLY A 22 18.19 13.47 18.25
N ALA A 23 17.22 14.33 18.00
CA ALA A 23 17.39 15.77 17.98
C ALA A 23 17.17 16.35 19.39
N THR A 24 18.25 16.45 20.15
CA THR A 24 18.41 17.50 21.17
C THR A 24 18.97 18.74 20.51
N ASP A 25 18.42 19.87 20.95
CA ASP A 25 18.88 21.26 20.78
C ASP A 25 18.16 22.11 19.72
N ALA A 26 17.26 22.93 20.27
CA ALA A 26 16.68 24.11 19.68
C ALA A 26 17.71 25.24 19.73
N ASP A 27 18.15 25.72 18.57
CA ASP A 27 18.41 27.15 18.27
C ASP A 27 19.28 27.26 17.01
N ALA A 28 18.62 27.33 15.85
CA ALA A 28 19.02 28.07 14.64
C ALA A 28 18.24 27.50 13.44
N LEU A 29 16.94 27.83 13.32
CA LEU A 29 16.23 27.59 12.06
C LEU A 29 16.38 28.81 11.13
N PRO A 30 17.02 28.68 9.95
CA PRO A 30 16.93 29.67 8.88
C PRO A 30 15.48 29.80 8.35
N ASN A 31 15.15 30.98 7.83
CA ASN A 31 13.78 31.46 7.54
C ASN A 31 12.96 30.48 6.66
N ASN A 32 11.89 29.92 7.24
CA ASN A 32 11.05 28.85 6.69
C ASN A 32 10.49 29.10 5.28
N ALA A 33 10.32 30.36 4.86
CA ALA A 33 9.63 30.70 3.61
C ALA A 33 10.45 30.41 2.34
N GLU A 34 11.78 30.58 2.39
CA GLU A 34 12.66 30.32 1.23
C GLU A 34 12.94 28.82 1.08
N ILE A 35 13.04 28.10 2.21
CA ILE A 35 13.19 26.64 2.25
C ILE A 35 11.91 25.96 1.73
N GLU A 36 10.72 26.45 2.09
CA GLU A 36 9.45 25.88 1.61
C GLU A 36 9.21 26.07 0.11
N ALA A 37 9.70 27.17 -0.48
CA ALA A 37 9.55 27.43 -1.91
C ALA A 37 10.48 26.54 -2.76
N GLU A 38 11.74 26.40 -2.35
CA GLU A 38 12.67 25.49 -3.01
C GLU A 38 12.29 24.02 -2.78
N LEU A 39 11.83 23.64 -1.58
CA LEU A 39 11.37 22.29 -1.27
C LEU A 39 10.12 21.91 -2.06
N ARG A 40 9.19 22.85 -2.34
CA ARG A 40 7.99 22.60 -3.15
C ARG A 40 8.33 22.41 -4.63
N ALA A 41 9.28 23.18 -5.16
CA ALA A 41 9.76 23.02 -6.53
C ALA A 41 10.54 21.70 -6.71
N TRP A 42 11.34 21.32 -5.70
CA TRP A 42 12.02 20.02 -5.66
C TRP A 42 11.04 18.84 -5.51
N GLN A 43 10.05 18.96 -4.63
CA GLN A 43 9.03 17.93 -4.40
C GLN A 43 8.17 17.68 -5.64
N ALA A 44 7.79 18.72 -6.39
CA ALA A 44 6.99 18.55 -7.60
C ALA A 44 7.74 17.83 -8.73
N LEU A 45 9.08 17.98 -8.81
CA LEU A 45 9.88 17.32 -9.85
C LEU A 45 10.31 15.90 -9.46
N TYR A 46 10.58 15.65 -8.16
CA TYR A 46 11.05 14.34 -7.67
C TYR A 46 9.91 13.41 -7.20
N GLN A 47 8.71 13.92 -6.92
CA GLN A 47 7.57 13.07 -6.54
C GLN A 47 7.08 12.20 -7.70
N ASP A 48 7.11 12.69 -8.95
CA ASP A 48 6.59 11.93 -10.09
C ASP A 48 7.43 10.67 -10.41
N GLU A 49 8.77 10.80 -10.41
CA GLU A 49 9.67 9.65 -10.63
C GLU A 49 9.67 8.69 -9.43
N GLU A 50 9.74 9.21 -8.19
CA GLU A 50 9.69 8.38 -6.97
C GLU A 50 8.34 7.63 -6.88
N GLN A 51 7.24 8.26 -7.32
CA GLN A 51 5.91 7.64 -7.32
C GLN A 51 5.79 6.53 -8.36
N ALA A 52 6.34 6.70 -9.56
CA ALA A 52 6.33 5.68 -10.60
C ALA A 52 7.14 4.44 -10.21
N GLU A 53 8.37 4.64 -9.70
CA GLU A 53 9.20 3.55 -9.19
C GLU A 53 8.54 2.84 -8.01
N ARG A 54 7.95 3.59 -7.08
CA ARG A 54 7.26 3.03 -5.93
C ARG A 54 6.02 2.22 -6.33
N LEU A 55 5.23 2.72 -7.28
CA LEU A 55 4.06 2.01 -7.80
C LEU A 55 4.47 0.68 -8.44
N LEU A 56 5.59 0.69 -9.20
CA LEU A 56 6.16 -0.51 -9.78
C LEU A 56 6.56 -1.53 -8.70
N GLU A 57 7.28 -1.12 -7.65
CA GLU A 57 7.61 -1.98 -6.51
C GLU A 57 6.36 -2.56 -5.83
N MET A 58 5.35 -1.72 -5.60
CA MET A 58 4.11 -2.12 -4.96
C MET A 58 3.32 -3.13 -5.80
N ARG A 59 3.26 -2.95 -7.13
CA ARG A 59 2.60 -3.90 -8.03
C ARG A 59 3.36 -5.21 -8.15
N ARG A 60 4.71 -5.20 -8.09
CA ARG A 60 5.51 -6.43 -7.98
C ARG A 60 5.18 -7.21 -6.71
N ALA A 61 5.24 -6.54 -5.56
CA ALA A 61 4.89 -7.14 -4.28
C ALA A 61 3.44 -7.67 -4.28
N ALA A 62 2.50 -6.91 -4.86
CA ALA A 62 1.12 -7.35 -5.01
C ALA A 62 1.02 -8.65 -5.83
N VAL A 63 1.67 -8.72 -6.99
CA VAL A 63 1.66 -9.92 -7.85
C VAL A 63 2.23 -11.14 -7.10
N ASP A 64 3.35 -10.98 -6.41
CA ASP A 64 3.98 -12.09 -5.68
C ASP A 64 3.11 -12.58 -4.53
N VAL A 65 2.56 -11.66 -3.73
CA VAL A 65 1.64 -11.99 -2.64
C VAL A 65 0.35 -12.62 -3.17
N MET A 66 -0.22 -12.10 -4.26
CA MET A 66 -1.43 -12.66 -4.87
C MET A 66 -1.19 -14.06 -5.46
N ARG A 67 0.02 -14.35 -5.96
CA ARG A 67 0.40 -15.71 -6.39
C ARG A 67 0.52 -16.64 -5.20
N LEU A 68 1.20 -16.21 -4.14
CA LEU A 68 1.36 -16.96 -2.90
C LEU A 68 0.00 -17.34 -2.29
N LEU A 69 -0.95 -16.39 -2.30
CA LEU A 69 -2.27 -16.52 -1.68
C LEU A 69 -3.35 -16.97 -2.65
N GLY A 70 -2.98 -17.54 -3.80
CA GLY A 70 -3.90 -17.85 -4.90
C GLY A 70 -5.09 -18.74 -4.50
N GLU A 71 -4.91 -19.65 -3.54
CA GLU A 71 -6.00 -20.50 -3.02
C GLU A 71 -7.09 -19.72 -2.29
N PHE A 72 -6.77 -18.53 -1.76
CA PHE A 72 -7.68 -17.67 -1.01
C PHE A 72 -8.36 -16.60 -1.87
N ARG A 73 -8.32 -16.74 -3.21
CA ARG A 73 -8.99 -15.87 -4.19
C ARG A 73 -8.65 -14.38 -3.97
N PRO A 74 -7.38 -13.96 -4.15
CA PRO A 74 -6.95 -12.61 -3.82
C PRO A 74 -7.39 -11.58 -4.87
N TYR A 75 -7.70 -10.37 -4.39
CA TYR A 75 -7.98 -9.19 -5.21
C TYR A 75 -7.16 -8.00 -4.72
N LEU A 76 -6.45 -7.33 -5.63
CA LEU A 76 -5.81 -6.05 -5.33
C LEU A 76 -6.86 -4.95 -5.28
N THR A 77 -6.71 -4.03 -4.33
CA THR A 77 -7.52 -2.81 -4.19
C THR A 77 -6.63 -1.62 -3.82
N GLY A 78 -7.23 -0.42 -3.73
CA GLY A 78 -6.55 0.79 -3.25
C GLY A 78 -5.48 1.34 -4.19
N GLY A 79 -4.52 2.07 -3.61
CA GLY A 79 -3.58 2.93 -4.33
C GLY A 79 -2.69 2.22 -5.37
N ALA A 80 -2.35 0.96 -5.09
CA ALA A 80 -1.53 0.15 -6.01
C ALA A 80 -2.30 -0.24 -7.28
N LEU A 81 -3.63 -0.33 -7.19
CA LEU A 81 -4.50 -0.62 -8.34
C LEU A 81 -4.72 0.65 -9.17
N ASP A 82 -5.25 1.70 -8.55
CA ASP A 82 -5.65 2.94 -9.24
C ASP A 82 -4.47 3.84 -9.65
N GLY A 83 -3.25 3.52 -9.19
CA GLY A 83 -2.03 4.27 -9.51
C GLY A 83 -1.81 5.50 -8.61
N THR A 84 -2.63 5.68 -7.58
CA THR A 84 -2.51 6.78 -6.61
C THR A 84 -1.62 6.44 -5.41
N ALA A 85 -0.92 5.31 -5.45
CA ALA A 85 0.02 4.91 -4.42
C ALA A 85 1.08 5.99 -4.19
N GLY A 86 1.14 6.51 -2.97
CA GLY A 86 2.17 7.46 -2.53
C GLY A 86 3.15 6.82 -1.57
N ARG A 87 4.08 7.63 -1.05
CA ARG A 87 5.20 7.21 -0.18
C ARG A 87 4.81 6.35 1.03
N TYR A 88 3.60 6.51 1.56
CA TYR A 88 3.13 5.81 2.77
C TYR A 88 1.96 4.85 2.51
N THR A 89 1.68 4.54 1.25
CA THR A 89 0.57 3.66 0.88
C THR A 89 0.94 2.20 1.12
N GLU A 90 0.03 1.45 1.74
CA GLU A 90 0.10 0.00 1.88
C GLU A 90 -0.47 -0.68 0.62
N VAL A 91 -0.02 -1.88 0.29
CA VAL A 91 -0.68 -2.70 -0.74
C VAL A 91 -1.89 -3.36 -0.09
N ASP A 92 -3.09 -2.94 -0.49
CA ASP A 92 -4.35 -3.50 -0.01
C ASP A 92 -4.75 -4.72 -0.86
N VAL A 93 -4.87 -5.89 -0.21
CA VAL A 93 -5.37 -7.12 -0.84
C VAL A 93 -6.57 -7.64 -0.06
N GLU A 94 -7.65 -7.93 -0.77
CA GLU A 94 -8.81 -8.63 -0.22
C GLU A 94 -8.69 -10.13 -0.47
N LEU A 95 -8.97 -10.93 0.55
CA LEU A 95 -9.02 -12.39 0.48
C LEU A 95 -10.42 -12.90 0.79
N TYR A 96 -10.76 -14.03 0.19
CA TYR A 96 -12.04 -14.71 0.37
C TYR A 96 -11.84 -16.20 0.67
N PRO A 97 -11.20 -16.58 1.79
CA PRO A 97 -11.05 -17.98 2.22
C PRO A 97 -12.38 -18.55 2.76
N GLU A 98 -12.36 -19.80 3.24
CA GLU A 98 -13.50 -20.34 4.01
C GLU A 98 -13.54 -19.78 5.44
N SER A 99 -12.38 -19.47 6.02
CA SER A 99 -12.26 -18.73 7.29
C SER A 99 -10.95 -17.97 7.39
N ALA A 100 -10.88 -16.93 8.23
CA ALA A 100 -9.62 -16.23 8.50
C ALA A 100 -8.54 -17.15 9.10
N LYS A 101 -8.94 -18.20 9.82
CA LYS A 101 -8.01 -19.16 10.43
C LYS A 101 -7.19 -19.94 9.43
N GLU A 102 -7.72 -20.23 8.24
CA GLU A 102 -6.95 -20.92 7.20
C GLU A 102 -5.77 -20.08 6.72
N VAL A 103 -5.98 -18.76 6.56
CA VAL A 103 -4.93 -17.82 6.17
C VAL A 103 -3.88 -17.70 7.28
N GLU A 104 -4.30 -17.60 8.54
CA GLU A 104 -3.37 -17.57 9.69
C GLU A 104 -2.51 -18.85 9.75
N ILE A 105 -3.13 -20.03 9.58
CA ILE A 105 -2.42 -21.32 9.56
C ILE A 105 -1.45 -21.39 8.38
N PHE A 106 -1.87 -20.92 7.20
CA PHE A 106 -1.00 -20.85 6.03
C PHE A 106 0.25 -19.99 6.31
N PHE A 107 0.06 -18.81 6.90
CA PHE A 107 1.17 -17.92 7.27
C PHE A 107 2.13 -18.59 8.26
N LEU A 108 1.60 -19.26 9.28
CA LEU A 108 2.41 -20.02 10.24
C LEU A 108 3.22 -21.13 9.56
N ASN A 109 2.61 -21.90 8.65
CA ASN A 109 3.28 -22.98 7.92
C ASN A 109 4.37 -22.45 6.97
N GLN A 110 4.17 -21.28 6.38
CA GLN A 110 5.17 -20.59 5.55
C GLN A 110 6.17 -19.77 6.37
N ASN A 111 6.04 -19.78 7.71
CA ASN A 111 6.87 -19.02 8.64
C ASN A 111 6.88 -17.50 8.34
N ILE A 112 5.73 -16.98 7.88
CA ILE A 112 5.49 -15.56 7.61
C ILE A 112 4.98 -14.90 8.89
N ARG A 113 5.67 -13.85 9.35
CA ARG A 113 5.24 -13.07 10.50
C ARG A 113 4.19 -12.06 10.08
N TYR A 114 3.12 -11.94 10.85
CA TYR A 114 2.04 -10.99 10.63
C TYR A 114 1.56 -10.38 11.95
N GLU A 115 0.88 -9.25 11.84
CA GLU A 115 0.20 -8.58 12.94
C GLU A 115 -1.29 -8.48 12.66
N HIS A 116 -2.11 -8.61 13.70
CA HIS A 116 -3.54 -8.30 13.61
C HIS A 116 -3.77 -6.79 13.71
N ARG A 117 -4.68 -6.27 12.88
CA ARG A 117 -5.14 -4.88 12.93
C ARG A 117 -6.62 -4.83 13.23
N GLU A 118 -7.05 -3.82 13.99
CA GLU A 118 -8.47 -3.57 14.20
C GLU A 118 -9.08 -2.83 13.00
N PRO A 119 -10.34 -3.10 12.62
CA PRO A 119 -11.05 -2.29 11.65
C PRO A 119 -11.19 -0.86 12.16
N ARG A 120 -10.80 0.14 11.34
CA ARG A 120 -10.82 1.55 11.76
C ARG A 120 -12.22 2.04 12.16
N ARG A 121 -13.27 1.52 11.53
CA ARG A 121 -14.68 1.78 11.86
C ARG A 121 -15.50 0.52 11.53
N PRO A 122 -16.28 -0.05 12.48
CA PRO A 122 -17.18 -1.15 12.17
C PRO A 122 -18.28 -0.65 11.23
N ALA A 123 -18.34 -1.22 10.03
CA ALA A 123 -19.37 -0.95 9.03
C ALA A 123 -20.06 -2.27 8.63
N PRO A 124 -21.24 -2.22 7.97
CA PRO A 124 -21.77 -3.41 7.31
C PRO A 124 -20.70 -3.98 6.35
N ASN A 125 -20.47 -5.30 6.38
CA ASN A 125 -19.39 -5.98 5.66
C ASN A 125 -17.97 -5.62 6.13
N THR A 126 -17.76 -5.52 7.44
CA THR A 126 -16.40 -5.43 8.00
C THR A 126 -15.64 -6.75 7.73
N PRO A 127 -14.34 -6.71 7.39
CA PRO A 127 -13.52 -7.93 7.32
C PRO A 127 -13.62 -8.77 8.60
N GLU A 128 -13.60 -10.08 8.47
CA GLU A 128 -13.49 -11.02 9.59
C GLU A 128 -12.17 -10.81 10.34
N ALA A 129 -11.09 -10.59 9.58
CA ALA A 129 -9.78 -10.28 10.11
C ALA A 129 -9.04 -9.30 9.18
N ILE A 130 -8.17 -8.50 9.77
CA ILE A 130 -7.20 -7.69 9.02
C ILE A 130 -5.81 -8.08 9.50
N LEU A 131 -4.97 -8.52 8.56
CA LEU A 131 -3.57 -8.86 8.83
C LEU A 131 -2.67 -7.84 8.14
N SER A 132 -1.56 -7.49 8.76
CA SER A 132 -0.50 -6.69 8.14
C SER A 132 0.84 -7.38 8.26
N PHE A 133 1.65 -7.33 7.20
CA PHE A 133 3.00 -7.85 7.15
C PHE A 133 3.83 -7.11 6.10
N ASP A 134 5.15 -7.29 6.11
CA ASP A 134 6.04 -6.70 5.10
C ASP A 134 6.43 -7.76 4.06
N TRP A 135 6.41 -7.38 2.78
CA TRP A 135 6.91 -8.16 1.65
C TRP A 135 7.99 -7.36 0.93
N ASP A 136 9.26 -7.76 1.05
CA ASP A 136 10.41 -7.02 0.48
C ASP A 136 10.37 -5.51 0.78
N GLN A 137 10.09 -5.14 2.05
CA GLN A 137 9.94 -3.75 2.53
C GLN A 137 8.69 -3.00 2.03
N VAL A 138 7.81 -3.67 1.29
CA VAL A 138 6.49 -3.16 0.93
C VAL A 138 5.48 -3.60 1.99
N PRO A 139 4.83 -2.66 2.70
CA PRO A 139 3.82 -3.01 3.69
C PRO A 139 2.55 -3.52 2.99
N ILE A 140 2.11 -4.70 3.38
CA ILE A 140 0.92 -5.38 2.87
C ILE A 140 -0.18 -5.35 3.92
N ARG A 141 -1.39 -5.01 3.49
CA ARG A 141 -2.61 -5.08 4.29
C ARG A 141 -3.58 -6.08 3.67
N LEU A 142 -3.88 -7.14 4.41
CA LEU A 142 -4.86 -8.15 4.01
C LEU A 142 -6.18 -7.89 4.70
N SER A 143 -7.24 -7.69 3.92
CA SER A 143 -8.62 -7.66 4.41
C SER A 143 -9.27 -9.02 4.10
N ILE A 144 -9.57 -9.80 5.13
CA ILE A 144 -10.08 -11.16 4.98
C ILE A 144 -11.60 -11.14 5.17
N TYR A 145 -12.33 -11.62 4.17
CA TYR A 145 -13.78 -11.74 4.19
C TYR A 145 -14.17 -13.22 4.11
N GLU A 146 -15.24 -13.59 4.83
CA GLU A 146 -15.84 -14.90 4.70
C GLU A 146 -16.31 -15.14 3.24
N GLY A 147 -16.21 -16.36 2.72
CA GLY A 147 -16.39 -16.66 1.28
C GLY A 147 -17.69 -16.17 0.62
N GLN A 148 -18.76 -15.91 1.38
CA GLN A 148 -20.00 -15.31 0.86
C GLN A 148 -19.87 -13.81 0.53
N GLY A 149 -18.85 -13.13 1.08
CA GLY A 149 -18.56 -11.72 0.88
C GLY A 149 -18.07 -11.36 -0.52
N GLU A 150 -17.52 -12.31 -1.30
CA GLU A 150 -16.95 -12.05 -2.63
C GLU A 150 -17.97 -11.43 -3.60
N ARG A 151 -19.24 -11.84 -3.47
CA ARG A 151 -20.37 -11.35 -4.26
C ARG A 151 -20.83 -9.95 -3.82
N THR A 152 -20.69 -9.64 -2.54
CA THR A 152 -21.15 -8.39 -1.92
C THR A 152 -20.11 -7.27 -2.07
N SER A 153 -18.81 -7.61 -2.09
CA SER A 153 -17.70 -6.65 -2.23
C SER A 153 -17.69 -5.88 -3.56
N ARG A 154 -18.43 -6.32 -4.60
CA ARG A 154 -18.57 -5.55 -5.86
C ARG A 154 -19.05 -4.11 -5.69
N ARG A 155 -19.58 -3.72 -4.53
CA ARG A 155 -19.98 -2.34 -4.21
C ARG A 155 -18.84 -1.47 -3.65
N HIS A 156 -17.70 -2.02 -3.29
CA HIS A 156 -16.63 -1.37 -2.51
C HIS A 156 -15.43 -0.93 -3.35
N GLY A 157 -15.69 -0.27 -4.48
CA GLY A 157 -14.65 0.33 -5.31
C GLY A 157 -14.03 -0.61 -6.35
N GLU A 158 -12.98 -0.14 -7.00
CA GLU A 158 -12.27 -0.89 -8.02
C GLU A 158 -11.43 -2.02 -7.39
N ARG A 159 -11.46 -3.20 -8.02
CA ARG A 159 -10.68 -4.36 -7.59
C ARG A 159 -10.21 -5.16 -8.80
N ALA A 160 -9.00 -5.72 -8.71
CA ALA A 160 -8.39 -6.46 -9.80
C ALA A 160 -7.94 -7.86 -9.36
N ARG A 161 -8.18 -8.85 -10.22
CA ARG A 161 -7.60 -10.20 -10.06
C ARG A 161 -6.17 -10.22 -10.59
N LEU A 162 -5.42 -11.24 -10.19
CA LEU A 162 -4.02 -11.43 -10.56
C LEU A 162 -3.71 -11.14 -12.05
N PRO A 163 -4.45 -11.68 -13.05
CA PRO A 163 -4.11 -11.41 -14.46
C PRO A 163 -4.18 -9.92 -14.86
N ALA A 164 -5.09 -9.16 -14.25
CA ALA A 164 -5.19 -7.73 -14.50
C ALA A 164 -4.05 -6.95 -13.85
N VAL A 165 -3.64 -7.36 -12.64
CA VAL A 165 -2.49 -6.74 -11.94
C VAL A 165 -1.18 -7.06 -12.66
N GLU A 166 -1.02 -8.28 -13.17
CA GLU A 166 0.13 -8.67 -14.00
C GLU A 166 0.21 -7.82 -15.28
N ALA A 167 -0.93 -7.51 -15.90
CA ALA A 167 -0.97 -6.64 -17.07
C ALA A 167 -0.58 -5.19 -16.74
N LEU A 168 -0.98 -4.68 -15.58
CA LEU A 168 -0.57 -3.37 -15.08
C LEU A 168 0.94 -3.33 -14.81
N LEU A 169 1.47 -4.33 -14.10
CA LEU A 169 2.90 -4.45 -13.84
C LEU A 169 3.71 -4.48 -15.15
N ALA A 170 3.29 -5.28 -16.12
CA ALA A 170 3.96 -5.33 -17.42
C ALA A 170 3.89 -4.00 -18.20
N ALA A 171 2.86 -3.18 -17.96
CA ALA A 171 2.79 -1.84 -18.54
C ALA A 171 3.78 -0.88 -17.86
N ASP A 172 3.89 -0.92 -16.54
CA ASP A 172 4.83 -0.09 -15.79
C ASP A 172 6.29 -0.44 -16.11
N GLU A 173 6.60 -1.73 -16.24
CA GLU A 173 7.95 -2.19 -16.61
C GLU A 173 8.36 -1.72 -18.01
N ARG A 174 7.41 -1.67 -18.95
CA ARG A 174 7.65 -1.09 -20.28
C ARG A 174 7.90 0.41 -20.19
N ALA A 175 7.06 1.14 -19.44
CA ALA A 175 7.21 2.59 -19.27
C ALA A 175 8.55 2.94 -18.61
N ALA A 176 8.96 2.19 -17.59
CA ALA A 176 10.26 2.37 -16.93
C ALA A 176 11.44 2.08 -17.88
N ALA A 177 11.35 1.04 -18.71
CA ALA A 177 12.37 0.73 -19.72
C ALA A 177 12.47 1.80 -20.81
N GLU A 178 11.33 2.35 -21.25
CA GLU A 178 11.27 3.45 -22.23
C GLU A 178 11.91 4.72 -21.66
N ALA A 179 11.59 5.09 -20.42
CA ALA A 179 12.19 6.24 -19.73
C ALA A 179 13.71 6.08 -19.56
N ALA A 180 14.18 4.89 -19.19
CA ALA A 180 15.60 4.60 -19.04
C ALA A 180 16.38 4.72 -20.36
N ASN A 181 15.79 4.30 -21.48
CA ASN A 181 16.42 4.42 -22.80
C ASN A 181 16.53 5.89 -23.24
N LEU A 182 15.50 6.71 -22.99
CA LEU A 182 15.52 8.14 -23.34
C LEU A 182 16.58 8.92 -22.54
N ALA A 183 16.87 8.52 -21.30
CA ALA A 183 17.89 9.16 -20.47
C ALA A 183 19.33 8.82 -20.91
N GLN A 184 19.53 7.86 -21.81
CA GLN A 184 20.84 7.42 -22.31
C GLN A 184 21.22 8.03 -23.67
N GLU A 185 20.32 8.80 -24.31
CA GLU A 185 20.53 9.51 -25.58
C GLU A 185 20.81 11.01 -25.37
#